data_AF-A0A9W9WQM5-F1
#
_entry.id   AF-A0A9W9WQM5-F1
#
_cell.length_a   1.000
_cell.length_b   1.000
_cell.length_c   1.000
_cell.angle_alpha   90.00
_cell.angle_beta   90.00
_cell.angle_gamma   90.00
#
_symmetry.space_group_name_H-M   'P 1'
#
loop_
_entity.id
_entity.type
_entity.pdbx_description
1 polymer ?
#
loop_
_entity_poly.entity_id
_entity_poly.type
_entity_poly.pdbx_seq_one_letter_code
_entity_poly.pdbx_strand_id
1 'polypeptide(L)'
;MEVGVSESIEKLKADAVWWLANSIGQVKLVVMVSIKQTSPEITFQTIVLDTATAIPTVRQSVTTSRAPKQPDAPITTSPAEPLIIRFGEMLCRQPVPPEQDLQISLG
;
A
#
# COMPACT_ATOMS: atom_id res chain seq x y z
N MET A 1 8.52 8.75 9.05
CA MET A 1 7.25 8.03 8.81
C MET A 1 6.14 8.99 9.18
N GLU A 2 5.24 9.27 8.24
CA GLU A 2 4.06 10.11 8.47
C GLU A 2 2.82 9.24 8.27
N VAL A 3 1.74 9.56 8.99
CA VAL A 3 0.48 8.82 8.94
C VAL A 3 -0.66 9.82 8.87
N GLY A 4 -1.57 9.62 7.92
CA GLY A 4 -2.85 10.33 7.83
C GLY A 4 -4.00 9.34 7.94
N VAL A 5 -5.12 9.80 8.50
CA VAL A 5 -6.35 9.01 8.63
C VAL A 5 -7.50 9.81 8.04
N SER A 6 -8.30 9.16 7.20
CA SER A 6 -9.49 9.76 6.60
C SER A 6 -10.60 8.70 6.50
N GLU A 7 -11.84 9.10 6.79
CA GLU A 7 -13.03 8.28 6.57
C GLU A 7 -13.46 8.25 5.09
N SER A 8 -12.86 9.11 4.26
CA SER A 8 -13.10 9.16 2.81
C SER A 8 -11.88 8.63 2.07
N ILE A 9 -12.08 7.57 1.30
CA ILE A 9 -11.04 7.00 0.43
C ILE A 9 -10.54 8.02 -0.60
N GLU A 10 -11.42 8.89 -1.11
CA GLU A 10 -11.06 9.91 -2.09
C GLU A 10 -10.16 11.00 -1.48
N LYS A 11 -10.42 11.40 -0.22
CA LYS A 11 -9.50 12.29 0.49
C LYS A 11 -8.15 11.62 0.76
N LEU A 12 -8.15 10.34 1.16
CA LEU A 12 -6.90 9.61 1.42
C LEU A 12 -6.06 9.45 0.14
N LYS A 13 -6.70 9.23 -1.01
CA LYS A 13 -6.03 9.25 -2.33
C LYS A 13 -5.45 10.63 -2.65
N ALA A 14 -6.21 11.70 -2.40
CA ALA A 14 -5.74 13.06 -2.63
C ALA A 14 -4.50 13.39 -1.76
N ASP A 15 -4.51 12.98 -0.49
CA ASP A 15 -3.37 13.14 0.42
C ASP A 15 -2.15 12.35 -0.07
N ALA A 16 -2.34 11.10 -0.49
CA ALA A 16 -1.28 10.27 -1.05
C ALA A 16 -0.64 10.90 -2.30
N VAL A 17 -1.48 11.40 -3.21
CA VAL A 17 -1.04 12.13 -4.41
C VAL A 17 -0.26 13.39 -4.02
N TRP A 18 -0.79 14.15 -3.06
CA TRP A 18 -0.17 15.38 -2.60
C TRP A 18 1.21 15.14 -1.99
N TRP A 19 1.37 14.14 -1.10
CA TRP A 19 2.66 13.78 -0.51
C TRP A 19 3.69 13.36 -1.57
N LEU A 20 3.31 12.54 -2.54
CA LEU A 20 4.22 12.10 -3.59
C LEU A 20 4.64 13.27 -4.50
N ALA A 21 3.73 14.17 -4.84
CA ALA A 21 4.01 15.29 -5.75
C ALA A 21 4.75 16.46 -5.07
N ASN A 22 4.51 16.71 -3.78
CA ASN A 22 5.01 17.92 -3.09
C ASN A 22 6.16 17.65 -2.12
N SER A 23 6.60 16.40 -1.97
CA SER A 23 7.72 16.06 -1.08
C SER A 23 9.11 16.27 -1.69
N ILE A 24 9.22 16.79 -2.92
CA ILE A 24 10.50 16.97 -3.64
C ILE A 24 11.29 15.63 -3.68
N GLY A 25 10.56 14.54 -3.88
CA GLY A 25 11.11 13.19 -3.94
C GLY A 25 11.55 12.61 -2.59
N GLN A 26 11.22 13.23 -1.45
CA GLN A 26 11.49 12.64 -0.13
C GLN A 26 10.54 11.48 0.19
N VAL A 27 9.29 11.53 -0.30
CA VAL A 27 8.36 10.40 -0.20
C VAL A 27 8.58 9.50 -1.42
N LYS A 28 8.99 8.26 -1.18
CA LYS A 28 9.23 7.25 -2.23
C LYS A 28 8.04 6.32 -2.45
N LEU A 29 7.23 6.13 -1.42
CA LEU A 29 6.12 5.19 -1.39
C LEU A 29 5.06 5.70 -0.41
N VAL A 30 3.79 5.59 -0.78
CA VAL A 30 2.65 5.71 0.13
C VAL A 30 1.95 4.35 0.18
N VAL A 31 1.65 3.87 1.39
CA VAL A 31 0.83 2.67 1.60
C VAL A 31 -0.53 3.11 2.11
N MET A 32 -1.57 2.88 1.31
CA MET A 32 -2.96 3.12 1.70
C MET A 32 -3.58 1.84 2.23
N VAL A 33 -4.24 1.93 3.38
CA VAL A 33 -5.00 0.82 3.98
C VAL A 33 -6.45 1.25 4.10
N SER A 34 -7.33 0.60 3.35
CA SER A 34 -8.76 0.87 3.33
C SER A 34 -9.51 -0.27 4.00
N ILE A 35 -10.30 0.02 5.03
CA ILE A 35 -11.11 -0.95 5.75
C ILE A 35 -12.57 -0.73 5.36
N LYS A 36 -13.23 -1.77 4.85
CA LYS A 36 -14.65 -1.72 4.55
C LYS A 36 -15.45 -1.99 5.82
N GLN A 37 -16.33 -1.07 6.19
CA GLN A 37 -17.10 -1.19 7.43
C GLN A 37 -18.28 -2.18 7.32
N THR A 38 -18.74 -2.48 6.09
CA THR A 38 -19.93 -3.30 5.83
C THR A 38 -19.62 -4.77 5.52
N SER A 39 -18.36 -5.10 5.27
CA SER A 39 -17.89 -6.45 5.00
C SER A 39 -16.47 -6.62 5.54
N PRO A 40 -16.06 -7.83 5.98
CA PRO A 40 -14.72 -8.06 6.51
C PRO A 40 -13.69 -8.08 5.35
N GLU A 41 -13.35 -6.88 4.86
CA GLU A 41 -12.51 -6.64 3.70
C GLU A 41 -11.55 -5.48 4.00
N ILE A 42 -10.25 -5.72 3.77
CA ILE A 42 -9.19 -4.73 3.92
C ILE A 42 -8.38 -4.71 2.63
N THR A 43 -8.27 -3.54 2.00
CA THR A 43 -7.48 -3.33 0.79
C THR A 43 -6.22 -2.54 1.11
N PHE A 44 -5.08 -3.07 0.71
CA PHE A 44 -3.77 -2.45 0.79
C PHE A 44 -3.36 -2.00 -0.61
N GLN A 45 -2.98 -0.74 -0.75
CA GLN A 45 -2.46 -0.21 -2.02
C GLN A 45 -1.10 0.41 -1.81
N THR A 46 -0.14 0.10 -2.70
CA THR A 46 1.12 0.83 -2.80
C THR A 46 1.01 1.87 -3.91
N ILE A 47 1.31 3.12 -3.59
CA ILE A 47 1.28 4.23 -4.53
C ILE A 47 2.68 4.82 -4.62
N VAL A 48 3.17 4.96 -5.85
CA VAL A 48 4.51 5.49 -6.14
C VAL A 48 4.39 6.59 -7.18
N LEU A 49 5.40 7.47 -7.24
CA LEU A 49 5.51 8.43 -8.32
C LEU A 49 6.12 7.71 -9.54
N ASP A 50 5.37 7.61 -10.63
CA ASP A 50 5.89 7.07 -11.88
C ASP A 50 7.00 7.98 -12.41
N THR A 51 8.19 7.43 -12.64
CA THR A 51 9.38 8.23 -13.00
C THR A 51 9.34 8.75 -14.44
N ALA A 52 8.55 8.13 -15.32
CA ALA A 52 8.43 8.55 -16.72
C ALA A 52 7.41 9.67 -16.89
N THR A 53 6.32 9.62 -16.12
CA THR A 53 5.19 10.56 -16.24
C THR A 53 5.14 11.60 -15.13
N ALA A 54 5.87 11.39 -14.02
CA ALA A 54 5.75 12.17 -12.78
C ALA A 54 4.32 12.19 -12.22
N ILE A 55 3.53 11.13 -12.48
CA ILE A 55 2.17 10.98 -11.99
C ILE A 55 2.14 9.89 -10.92
N PRO A 56 1.51 10.11 -9.75
CA PRO A 56 1.30 9.05 -8.77
C PRO A 56 0.43 7.93 -9.33
N THR A 57 0.90 6.69 -9.24
CA THR A 57 0.19 5.49 -9.74
C THR A 57 0.14 4.40 -8.69
N VAL A 58 -0.95 3.62 -8.69
CA VAL A 58 -1.06 2.42 -7.87
C VAL A 58 -0.19 1.33 -8.49
N ARG A 59 0.83 0.89 -7.76
CA ARG A 59 1.73 -0.19 -8.19
C ARG A 59 1.17 -1.57 -7.86
N GLN A 60 0.66 -1.75 -6.65
CA GLN A 60 0.00 -2.98 -6.22
C GLN A 60 -1.27 -2.65 -5.45
N SER A 61 -2.25 -3.54 -5.56
CA SER A 61 -3.49 -3.49 -4.79
C SER A 61 -3.82 -4.91 -4.34
N VAL A 62 -3.71 -5.18 -3.04
CA VAL A 62 -3.95 -6.49 -2.43
C VAL A 62 -5.10 -6.37 -1.45
N THR A 63 -6.13 -7.19 -1.62
CA THR A 63 -7.29 -7.22 -0.73
C THR A 63 -7.29 -8.51 0.06
N THR A 64 -7.36 -8.38 1.38
CA THR A 64 -7.67 -9.49 2.28
C THR A 64 -9.15 -9.46 2.63
N SER A 65 -9.78 -10.62 2.68
CA SER A 65 -11.20 -10.72 2.99
C SER A 65 -11.53 -11.99 3.76
N ARG A 66 -12.69 -11.99 4.41
CA ARG A 66 -13.30 -13.18 5.00
C ARG A 66 -14.72 -13.33 4.47
N ALA A 67 -15.25 -14.55 4.44
CA ALA A 67 -16.66 -14.75 4.14
C ALA A 67 -17.55 -13.96 5.14
N PRO A 68 -18.49 -13.11 4.67
CA PRO A 68 -19.37 -12.36 5.56
C PRO A 68 -20.18 -13.28 6.46
N LYS A 69 -20.39 -12.86 7.71
CA LYS A 69 -21.17 -13.60 8.74
C LYS A 69 -20.61 -14.99 9.08
N GLN A 70 -19.36 -15.29 8.69
CA GLN A 70 -18.67 -16.54 9.02
C GLN A 70 -17.34 -16.22 9.70
N PRO A 71 -17.33 -15.99 11.03
CA PRO A 71 -16.13 -15.58 11.76
C PRO A 71 -15.01 -16.63 11.71
N ASP A 72 -15.34 -17.91 11.48
CA ASP A 72 -14.37 -19.01 11.40
C ASP A 72 -13.89 -19.31 9.98
N ALA A 73 -14.44 -18.65 8.95
CA ALA A 73 -14.00 -18.85 7.58
C ALA A 73 -12.55 -18.36 7.41
N PRO A 74 -11.72 -19.01 6.56
CA PRO A 74 -10.35 -18.58 6.33
C PRO A 74 -10.28 -17.16 5.77
N ILE A 75 -9.19 -16.46 6.09
CA ILE A 75 -8.85 -15.21 5.41
C ILE A 75 -8.34 -15.58 4.02
N THR A 76 -8.80 -14.87 3.00
CA THR A 76 -8.35 -15.03 1.62
C THR A 76 -7.78 -13.72 1.11
N THR A 77 -6.84 -13.83 0.18
CA THR A 77 -6.09 -12.69 -0.34
C THR A 77 -6.14 -12.69 -1.85
N SER A 78 -6.40 -11.51 -2.42
CA SER A 78 -6.54 -11.32 -3.87
C SER A 78 -5.84 -10.03 -4.31
N PRO A 79 -4.90 -10.10 -5.27
CA PRO A 79 -4.27 -11.33 -5.78
C PRO A 79 -3.53 -12.10 -4.68
N ALA A 80 -3.30 -13.41 -4.89
CA ALA A 80 -2.59 -14.27 -3.93
C ALA A 80 -1.06 -14.05 -4.00
N GLU A 81 -0.64 -12.81 -3.74
CA GLU A 81 0.75 -12.35 -3.77
C GLU A 81 1.06 -11.50 -2.53
N PRO A 82 2.32 -11.45 -2.07
CA PRO A 82 2.70 -10.57 -0.99
C PRO A 82 2.64 -9.11 -1.43
N LEU A 83 2.37 -8.21 -0.48
CA LEU A 83 2.61 -6.79 -0.66
C LEU A 83 4.12 -6.54 -0.66
N ILE A 84 4.65 -5.90 -1.71
CA ILE A 84 6.09 -5.68 -1.88
C ILE A 84 6.42 -4.21 -1.59
N ILE A 85 7.30 -4.00 -0.61
CA ILE A 85 7.94 -2.71 -0.34
C ILE A 85 9.39 -2.83 -0.76
N ARG A 86 9.81 -2.03 -1.77
CA ARG A 86 11.17 -2.12 -2.28
C ARG A 86 12.17 -1.56 -1.29
N PHE A 87 13.33 -2.18 -1.19
CA PHE A 87 14.37 -1.78 -0.26
C PHE A 87 14.75 -0.29 -0.41
N GLY A 88 14.94 0.16 -1.65
CA GLY A 88 15.30 1.54 -1.96
C GLY A 88 14.22 2.57 -1.60
N GLU A 89 12.96 2.15 -1.50
CA GLU A 89 11.84 3.01 -1.07
C GLU A 89 11.79 3.16 0.44
N MET A 90 12.20 2.10 1.16
CA MET A 90 12.23 2.07 2.62
C MET A 90 13.48 2.75 3.18
N LEU A 91 14.64 2.52 2.57
CA LEU A 91 15.95 2.92 3.11
C LEU A 91 16.71 3.95 2.26
N CYS A 92 16.13 4.41 1.15
CA CYS A 92 16.70 5.45 0.28
C CYS A 92 18.13 5.15 -0.23
N ARG A 93 18.52 3.87 -0.31
CA ARG A 93 19.80 3.41 -0.85
C ARG A 93 19.64 2.06 -1.53
N GLN A 94 20.66 1.63 -2.27
CA GLN A 94 20.69 0.27 -2.82
C GLN A 94 20.87 -0.77 -1.70
N PRO A 95 20.26 -1.95 -1.83
CA PRO A 95 20.50 -3.06 -0.92
C PRO A 95 21.95 -3.54 -1.05
N VAL A 96 22.56 -3.90 0.08
CA VAL A 96 23.83 -4.61 0.16
C VAL A 96 23.53 -6.04 0.60
N PRO A 97 23.94 -7.08 -0.16
CA PRO A 97 23.65 -8.46 0.20
C PRO A 97 24.02 -8.76 1.67
N PRO A 98 23.12 -9.39 2.44
CA PRO A 98 21.92 -10.13 2.02
C PRO A 98 20.60 -9.32 2.05
N GLU A 99 20.65 -7.99 2.06
CA GLU A 99 19.45 -7.14 2.09
C GLU A 99 18.58 -7.32 0.84
N GLN A 100 17.25 -7.30 1.03
CA GLN A 100 16.27 -7.55 -0.03
C GLN A 100 14.97 -6.77 0.21
N ASP A 101 14.11 -6.76 -0.80
CA ASP A 101 12.76 -6.18 -0.70
C ASP A 101 11.95 -6.85 0.42
N LEU A 102 11.11 -6.05 1.09
CA LEU A 102 10.22 -6.56 2.13
C LEU A 102 8.98 -7.17 1.47
N GLN A 103 8.73 -8.44 1.81
CA GLN A 103 7.55 -9.17 1.38
C GLN A 103 6.61 -9.36 2.58
N ILE A 104 5.42 -8.77 2.49
CA ILE A 104 4.40 -8.87 3.54
C ILE A 104 3.31 -9.81 3.06
N SER A 105 3.26 -11.01 3.65
CA SER A 105 2.14 -11.93 3.47
C SER A 105 0.93 -11.38 4.22
N LEU A 106 -0.13 -11.10 3.48
CA LEU A 106 -1.40 -10.63 4.00
C LEU A 106 -2.35 -11.82 3.89
N GLY A 107 -2.83 -12.38 5.01
CA GLY A 107 -3.79 -13.51 5.02
C GLY A 107 -3.19 -14.89 4.78
#